data_AF-A0A7S2CEP8-F1
#
_entry.id   AF-A0A7S2CEP8-F1
#
_cell.length_a   1.000
_cell.length_b   1.000
_cell.length_c   1.000
_cell.angle_alpha   90.00
_cell.angle_beta   90.00
_cell.angle_gamma   90.00
#
_symmetry.space_group_name_H-M   'P 1'
#
loop_
_entity.id
_entity.type
_entity.pdbx_description
1 polymer ?
#
loop_
_entity_poly.entity_id
_entity_poly.type
_entity_poly.pdbx_seq_one_letter_code
_entity_poly.pdbx_strand_id
1 'polypeptide(L)'
;GANNYCDMAENLGYGMGGGTCTEIDLLEANNHAMQTALHTQTGGKYGSGDCDKNGCFARVGGPNAPKQLQNLYGKGKRIDSLRPFAVKTSVDSSGELTITLSQGDQSVTSFSHRMAGNPQGAGVPSAAKSGIKASMGKLALVASIWSAADMSWLDGRCHECDLNDASFTISNLVVKERTT
;
A
#
# COMPACT_ATOMS: atom_id res chain seq x y z
N GLY A 1 28.32 4.06 5.97
CA GLY A 1 27.56 3.70 7.18
C GLY A 1 26.63 2.57 6.81
N ALA A 2 26.42 1.59 7.69
CA ALA A 2 25.44 0.54 7.44
C ALA A 2 24.04 1.17 7.37
N ASN A 3 23.30 0.89 6.29
CA ASN A 3 21.95 1.38 6.10
C ASN A 3 21.00 0.53 6.98
N ASN A 4 20.17 1.16 7.80
CA ASN A 4 19.25 0.47 8.71
C ASN A 4 17.83 0.32 8.13
N TYR A 5 17.63 0.75 6.89
CA TYR A 5 16.39 0.52 6.16
C TYR A 5 16.13 -0.99 6.02
N CYS A 6 14.87 -1.38 6.21
CA CYS A 6 14.36 -2.70 5.91
C CYS A 6 12.96 -2.56 5.31
N ASP A 7 12.60 -3.52 4.47
CA ASP A 7 11.25 -3.77 3.97
C ASP A 7 11.03 -5.29 3.90
N MET A 8 9.94 -5.75 3.27
CA MET A 8 9.72 -7.18 3.04
C MET A 8 10.43 -7.72 1.79
N ALA A 9 11.06 -6.85 0.99
CA ALA A 9 11.72 -7.24 -0.24
C ALA A 9 13.02 -8.00 0.07
N GLU A 10 12.92 -9.34 0.06
CA GLU A 10 14.04 -10.26 0.34
C GLU A 10 15.26 -10.09 -0.60
N ASN A 11 15.10 -9.36 -1.70
CA ASN A 11 16.09 -9.14 -2.74
C ASN A 11 16.88 -7.82 -2.62
N LEU A 12 16.48 -6.88 -1.76
CA LEU A 12 17.12 -5.55 -1.67
C LEU A 12 18.26 -5.46 -0.64
N GLY A 13 18.58 -6.59 0.00
CA GLY A 13 19.58 -6.65 1.05
C GLY A 13 18.97 -6.33 2.41
N TYR A 14 19.56 -6.93 3.43
CA TYR A 14 18.96 -6.96 4.74
C TYR A 14 19.13 -5.65 5.51
N GLY A 15 18.12 -5.29 6.32
CA GLY A 15 18.25 -4.19 7.27
C GLY A 15 19.17 -4.52 8.44
N MET A 16 19.13 -3.69 9.49
CA MET A 16 19.93 -3.90 10.69
C MET A 16 19.71 -5.31 11.25
N GLY A 17 20.78 -6.11 11.33
CA GLY A 17 20.73 -7.48 11.83
C GLY A 17 20.44 -8.57 10.79
N GLY A 18 20.42 -8.25 9.49
CA GLY A 18 20.34 -9.30 8.47
C GLY A 18 18.91 -9.78 8.16
N GLY A 19 17.88 -9.03 8.54
CA GLY A 19 16.47 -9.42 8.33
C GLY A 19 15.63 -8.44 7.50
N THR A 20 14.50 -8.94 7.00
CA THR A 20 13.35 -8.15 6.54
C THR A 20 12.54 -7.64 7.72
N CYS A 21 11.57 -6.76 7.48
CA CYS A 21 10.65 -6.30 8.52
C CYS A 21 9.21 -6.19 8.01
N THR A 22 8.26 -6.05 8.95
CA THR A 22 6.86 -5.78 8.61
C THR A 22 6.77 -4.48 7.81
N GLU A 23 6.07 -4.54 6.69
CA GLU A 23 5.89 -3.44 5.76
C GLU A 23 4.39 -3.24 5.50
N ILE A 24 4.00 -1.96 5.43
CA ILE A 24 2.63 -1.53 5.14
C ILE A 24 2.72 -0.47 4.05
N ASP A 25 2.42 -0.86 2.83
CA ASP A 25 2.46 0.04 1.70
C ASP A 25 1.16 0.80 1.62
N LEU A 26 1.11 1.95 2.29
CA LEU A 26 -0.10 2.77 2.38
C LEU A 26 -0.59 3.23 1.00
N LEU A 27 0.36 3.57 0.12
CA LEU A 27 0.11 4.11 -1.21
C LEU A 27 1.27 3.78 -2.16
N GLU A 28 1.13 2.72 -2.96
CA GLU A 28 1.96 2.48 -4.15
C GLU A 28 1.15 2.94 -5.35
N ALA A 29 1.47 4.11 -5.91
CA ALA A 29 0.61 4.70 -6.93
C ALA A 29 1.36 5.61 -7.90
N ASN A 30 0.72 5.81 -9.03
CA ASN A 30 0.98 6.91 -9.95
C ASN A 30 -0.35 7.59 -10.29
N ASN A 31 -0.40 8.48 -11.29
CA ASN A 31 -1.66 9.14 -11.65
C ASN A 31 -2.68 8.21 -12.36
N HIS A 32 -2.31 6.96 -12.66
CA HIS A 32 -3.12 6.00 -13.40
C HIS A 32 -3.70 4.88 -12.52
N ALA A 33 -2.90 4.34 -11.60
CA ALA A 33 -3.25 3.19 -10.77
C ALA A 33 -2.77 3.37 -9.32
N MET A 34 -3.43 2.68 -8.39
CA MET A 34 -3.05 2.63 -6.99
C MET A 34 -3.18 1.20 -6.45
N GLN A 35 -2.18 0.80 -5.66
CA GLN A 35 -2.18 -0.39 -4.82
C GLN A 35 -1.87 0.02 -3.37
N THR A 36 -2.49 -0.68 -2.42
CA THR A 36 -2.02 -0.78 -1.05
C THR A 36 -1.67 -2.24 -0.79
N ALA A 37 -0.58 -2.51 -0.08
CA ALA A 37 -0.17 -3.86 0.27
C ALA A 37 0.22 -4.00 1.74
N LEU A 38 0.03 -5.21 2.26
CA LEU A 38 0.40 -5.61 3.62
C LEU A 38 1.38 -6.77 3.56
N HIS A 39 2.50 -6.63 4.24
CA HIS A 39 3.58 -7.59 4.26
C HIS A 39 4.01 -7.87 5.71
N THR A 40 3.74 -9.07 6.20
CA THR A 40 3.96 -9.42 7.62
C THR A 40 4.87 -10.62 7.85
N GLN A 41 5.17 -11.39 6.81
CA GLN A 41 6.03 -12.57 6.93
C GLN A 41 6.90 -12.75 5.68
N THR A 42 8.05 -13.40 5.87
CA THR A 42 8.96 -13.80 4.79
C THR A 42 8.47 -15.04 4.05
N GLY A 43 9.10 -15.32 2.90
CA GLY A 43 8.90 -16.51 2.11
C GLY A 43 7.57 -16.49 1.35
N GLY A 44 7.04 -17.69 1.13
CA GLY A 44 5.74 -17.90 0.48
C GLY A 44 5.74 -17.71 -1.04
N LYS A 45 4.54 -17.68 -1.61
CA LYS A 45 4.30 -17.64 -3.05
C LYS A 45 3.11 -16.75 -3.34
N TYR A 46 3.10 -16.12 -4.52
CA TYR A 46 1.93 -15.41 -4.99
C TYR A 46 0.67 -16.29 -4.90
N GLY A 47 -0.42 -15.74 -4.35
CA GLY A 47 -1.65 -16.47 -4.10
C GLY A 47 -1.67 -17.34 -2.83
N SER A 48 -0.67 -17.25 -1.94
CA SER A 48 -0.66 -17.95 -0.63
C SER A 48 -1.78 -17.47 0.30
N GLY A 49 -2.10 -16.18 0.25
CA GLY A 49 -3.02 -15.52 1.16
C GLY A 49 -2.42 -15.13 2.51
N ASP A 50 -1.13 -15.41 2.72
CA ASP A 50 -0.48 -15.26 4.04
C ASP A 50 0.10 -13.85 4.30
N CYS A 51 -0.12 -12.91 3.39
CA CYS A 51 0.48 -11.57 3.42
C CYS A 51 2.02 -11.63 3.57
N ASP A 52 2.63 -12.51 2.78
CA ASP A 52 4.07 -12.72 2.74
C ASP A 52 4.77 -11.62 1.91
N LYS A 53 5.95 -11.88 1.34
CA LYS A 53 6.63 -10.91 0.46
C LYS A 53 5.83 -10.53 -0.80
N ASN A 54 4.86 -11.33 -1.20
CA ASN A 54 3.94 -11.02 -2.31
C ASN A 54 2.75 -10.18 -1.84
N GLY A 55 2.63 -9.95 -0.53
CA GLY A 55 1.67 -9.07 0.13
C GLY A 55 0.25 -9.61 0.14
N CYS A 56 -0.57 -9.04 1.00
CA CYS A 56 -2.01 -8.98 0.81
C CYS A 56 -2.36 -7.59 0.30
N PHE A 57 -2.81 -7.50 -0.95
CA PHE A 57 -2.96 -6.22 -1.62
C PHE A 57 -4.42 -5.90 -1.92
N ALA A 58 -4.68 -4.61 -2.08
CA ALA A 58 -5.91 -4.10 -2.67
C ALA A 58 -5.55 -3.06 -3.73
N ARG A 59 -6.01 -3.29 -4.96
CA ARG A 59 -5.88 -2.34 -6.08
C ARG A 59 -7.18 -1.58 -6.27
N VAL A 60 -7.04 -0.27 -6.47
CA VAL A 60 -8.11 0.65 -6.87
C VAL A 60 -7.59 1.53 -8.00
N GLY A 61 -8.40 1.72 -9.06
CA GLY A 61 -7.90 2.37 -10.27
C GLY A 61 -7.03 1.48 -11.15
N GLY A 62 -6.78 1.93 -12.39
CA GLY A 62 -5.96 1.21 -13.37
C GLY A 62 -6.55 -0.11 -13.88
N PRO A 63 -5.89 -0.75 -14.85
CA PRO A 63 -6.38 -1.99 -15.48
C PRO A 63 -6.27 -3.22 -14.58
N ASN A 64 -5.36 -3.22 -13.60
CA ASN A 64 -5.12 -4.37 -12.72
C ASN A 64 -6.04 -4.42 -11.51
N ALA A 65 -6.83 -3.37 -11.24
CA ALA A 65 -7.87 -3.43 -10.23
C ALA A 65 -9.06 -4.27 -10.70
N PRO A 66 -9.79 -4.94 -9.78
CA PRO A 66 -11.09 -5.53 -10.08
C PRO A 66 -11.99 -4.53 -10.81
N LYS A 67 -12.74 -4.97 -11.83
CA LYS A 67 -13.49 -4.11 -12.76
C LYS A 67 -14.33 -3.03 -12.06
N GLN A 68 -14.98 -3.39 -10.95
CA GLN A 68 -15.81 -2.50 -10.14
C GLN A 68 -15.01 -1.43 -9.37
N LEU A 69 -13.71 -1.62 -9.17
CA LEU A 69 -12.80 -0.73 -8.46
C LEU A 69 -11.94 0.14 -9.40
N GLN A 70 -11.93 -0.16 -10.71
CA GLN A 70 -11.09 0.56 -11.70
C GLN A 70 -11.43 2.05 -11.84
N ASN A 71 -12.67 2.46 -11.50
CA ASN A 71 -13.09 3.88 -11.57
C ASN A 71 -12.94 4.64 -10.25
N LEU A 72 -12.33 4.03 -9.22
CA LEU A 72 -12.22 4.65 -7.91
C LEU A 72 -11.05 5.63 -7.80
N TYR A 73 -9.97 5.43 -8.56
CA TYR A 73 -8.76 6.23 -8.52
C TYR A 73 -8.17 6.41 -9.92
N GLY A 74 -7.62 7.59 -10.21
CA GLY A 74 -6.94 7.93 -11.46
C GLY A 74 -7.39 9.27 -12.04
N LYS A 75 -6.79 9.69 -13.16
CA LYS A 75 -7.12 10.98 -13.82
C LYS A 75 -8.63 11.09 -14.11
N GLY A 76 -9.29 12.08 -13.52
CA GLY A 76 -10.74 12.33 -13.69
C GLY A 76 -11.66 11.24 -13.10
N LYS A 77 -11.15 10.37 -12.23
CA LYS A 77 -11.93 9.32 -11.55
C LYS A 77 -12.54 9.84 -10.25
N ARG A 78 -13.16 8.95 -9.46
CA ARG A 78 -13.81 9.32 -8.19
C ARG A 78 -12.84 10.03 -7.24
N ILE A 79 -11.64 9.47 -7.08
CA ILE A 79 -10.47 10.18 -6.58
C ILE A 79 -9.65 10.58 -7.80
N ASP A 80 -9.71 11.85 -8.14
CA ASP A 80 -8.98 12.42 -9.26
C ASP A 80 -7.53 12.68 -8.85
N SER A 81 -6.61 11.87 -9.38
CA SER A 81 -5.18 11.91 -9.05
C SER A 81 -4.48 13.19 -9.51
N LEU A 82 -5.11 14.00 -10.39
CA LEU A 82 -4.57 15.29 -10.81
C LEU A 82 -4.82 16.43 -9.79
N ARG A 83 -5.54 16.14 -8.71
CA ARG A 83 -5.82 17.08 -7.63
C ARG A 83 -5.43 16.47 -6.28
N PRO A 84 -5.06 17.28 -5.27
CA PRO A 84 -4.80 16.76 -3.93
C PRO A 84 -5.99 15.95 -3.39
N PHE A 85 -5.69 14.89 -2.65
CA PHE A 85 -6.65 14.08 -1.92
C PHE A 85 -6.04 13.69 -0.57
N ALA A 86 -6.87 13.43 0.43
CA ALA A 86 -6.42 12.98 1.74
C ALA A 86 -6.36 11.46 1.77
N VAL A 87 -5.31 10.93 2.43
CA VAL A 87 -5.17 9.51 2.75
C VAL A 87 -5.34 9.36 4.26
N LYS A 88 -6.31 8.57 4.68
CA LYS A 88 -6.55 8.24 6.08
C LYS A 88 -6.34 6.75 6.30
N THR A 89 -5.36 6.43 7.13
CA THR A 89 -5.08 5.09 7.59
C THR A 89 -5.53 4.94 9.03
N SER A 90 -6.22 3.84 9.35
CA SER A 90 -6.56 3.47 10.71
C SER A 90 -6.27 2.00 10.96
N VAL A 91 -5.69 1.71 12.12
CA VAL A 91 -5.55 0.35 12.64
C VAL A 91 -6.37 0.27 13.92
N ASP A 92 -7.23 -0.73 14.04
CA ASP A 92 -8.01 -0.95 15.25
C ASP A 92 -7.26 -1.82 16.29
N SER A 93 -7.89 -2.05 17.44
CA SER A 93 -7.30 -2.83 18.54
C SER A 93 -7.12 -4.32 18.21
N SER A 94 -7.74 -4.81 17.13
CA SER A 94 -7.56 -6.16 16.60
C SER A 94 -6.46 -6.26 15.54
N GLY A 95 -5.88 -5.12 15.14
CA GLY A 95 -4.87 -5.04 14.09
C GLY A 95 -5.47 -4.95 12.68
N GLU A 96 -6.77 -4.66 12.56
CA GLU A 96 -7.38 -4.45 11.24
C GLU A 96 -7.03 -3.09 10.67
N LEU A 97 -6.30 -3.12 9.56
CA LEU A 97 -5.97 -1.95 8.75
C LEU A 97 -7.13 -1.58 7.83
N THR A 98 -7.49 -0.30 7.83
CA THR A 98 -8.38 0.33 6.85
C THR A 98 -7.70 1.57 6.30
N ILE A 99 -7.73 1.74 4.98
CA ILE A 99 -7.28 2.95 4.31
C ILE A 99 -8.42 3.53 3.48
N THR A 100 -8.63 4.83 3.63
CA THR A 100 -9.64 5.59 2.92
C THR A 100 -9.02 6.81 2.26
N LEU A 101 -9.40 7.05 1.01
CA LEU A 101 -9.08 8.24 0.23
C LEU A 101 -10.28 9.19 0.28
N SER A 102 -10.04 10.49 0.45
CA SER A 102 -11.10 11.49 0.34
C SER A 102 -10.70 12.72 -0.47
N GLN A 103 -11.64 13.22 -1.27
CA GLN A 103 -11.44 14.39 -2.12
C GLN A 103 -12.77 15.15 -2.28
N GLY A 104 -12.87 16.33 -1.67
CA GLY A 104 -14.16 17.02 -1.53
C GLY A 104 -15.17 16.13 -0.78
N ASP A 105 -16.37 15.98 -1.33
CA ASP A 105 -17.43 15.14 -0.76
C ASP A 105 -17.30 13.64 -1.12
N GLN A 106 -16.29 13.27 -1.90
CA GLN A 106 -16.06 11.87 -2.30
C GLN A 106 -15.18 11.15 -1.29
N SER A 107 -15.51 9.89 -1.01
CA SER A 107 -14.74 8.98 -0.16
C SER A 107 -14.69 7.58 -0.78
N VAL A 108 -13.50 6.97 -0.73
CA VAL A 108 -13.21 5.64 -1.28
C VAL A 108 -12.39 4.84 -0.28
N THR A 109 -12.85 3.65 0.09
CA THR A 109 -12.00 2.68 0.78
C THR A 109 -11.02 2.08 -0.23
N SER A 110 -9.72 2.31 -0.04
CA SER A 110 -8.65 1.73 -0.88
C SER A 110 -8.07 0.45 -0.29
N PHE A 111 -8.25 0.22 1.02
CA PHE A 111 -7.86 -1.02 1.67
C PHE A 111 -8.80 -1.36 2.84
N SER A 112 -9.19 -2.63 2.96
CA SER A 112 -9.82 -3.20 4.14
C SER A 112 -9.51 -4.68 4.26
N HIS A 113 -9.65 -5.26 5.44
CA HIS A 113 -9.34 -6.68 5.67
C HIS A 113 -10.16 -7.66 4.79
N ARG A 114 -11.30 -7.25 4.24
CA ARG A 114 -12.14 -8.07 3.34
C ARG A 114 -11.80 -7.86 1.87
N MET A 115 -11.44 -6.63 1.52
CA MET A 115 -11.15 -6.26 0.14
C MET A 115 -9.74 -6.68 -0.27
N ALA A 116 -8.80 -6.62 0.67
CA ALA A 116 -7.43 -7.03 0.45
C ALA A 116 -7.28 -8.56 0.41
N GLY A 117 -6.10 -9.02 0.06
CA GLY A 117 -5.73 -10.43 0.06
C GLY A 117 -4.76 -10.73 -1.07
N ASN A 118 -4.31 -11.97 -1.15
CA ASN A 118 -3.56 -12.46 -2.30
C ASN A 118 -4.00 -13.89 -2.60
N PRO A 119 -4.94 -14.08 -3.53
CA PRO A 119 -5.51 -13.08 -4.43
C PRO A 119 -6.38 -12.02 -3.73
N GLN A 120 -6.47 -10.80 -4.32
CA GLN A 120 -7.28 -9.71 -3.78
C GLN A 120 -8.73 -10.15 -3.56
N GLY A 121 -9.28 -9.83 -2.37
CA GLY A 121 -10.63 -10.24 -1.95
C GLY A 121 -10.66 -11.55 -1.15
N ALA A 122 -9.54 -12.28 -1.04
CA ALA A 122 -9.43 -13.45 -0.16
C ALA A 122 -9.43 -13.07 1.34
N GLY A 123 -9.15 -11.81 1.64
CA GLY A 123 -9.07 -11.27 2.98
C GLY A 123 -7.68 -11.29 3.58
N VAL A 124 -7.55 -10.67 4.75
CA VAL A 124 -6.31 -10.63 5.56
C VAL A 124 -6.40 -11.65 6.69
N PRO A 125 -5.45 -12.61 6.80
CA PRO A 125 -5.44 -13.65 7.83
C PRO A 125 -5.15 -13.06 9.22
N SER A 126 -5.57 -13.77 10.27
CA SER A 126 -5.40 -13.36 11.67
C SER A 126 -3.93 -13.20 12.09
N ALA A 127 -3.04 -14.02 11.53
CA ALA A 127 -1.59 -13.92 11.77
C ALA A 127 -1.05 -12.55 11.31
N ALA A 128 -1.43 -12.11 10.11
CA ALA A 128 -1.05 -10.80 9.59
C ALA A 128 -1.59 -9.64 10.43
N LYS A 129 -2.87 -9.71 10.87
CA LYS A 129 -3.44 -8.72 11.80
C LYS A 129 -2.67 -8.64 13.13
N SER A 130 -2.25 -9.80 13.64
CA SER A 130 -1.43 -9.88 14.87
C SER A 130 -0.05 -9.25 14.67
N GLY A 131 0.58 -9.49 13.51
CA GLY A 131 1.83 -8.83 13.11
C GLY A 131 1.68 -7.31 13.06
N ILE A 132 0.61 -6.81 12.44
CA ILE A 132 0.30 -5.38 12.38
C ILE A 132 0.17 -4.78 13.78
N LYS A 133 -0.62 -5.41 14.64
CA LYS A 133 -0.78 -4.97 16.03
C LYS A 133 0.56 -4.91 16.77
N ALA A 134 1.42 -5.92 16.59
CA ALA A 134 2.73 -5.97 17.23
C ALA A 134 3.71 -4.90 16.72
N SER A 135 3.53 -4.43 15.48
CA SER A 135 4.38 -3.44 14.82
C SER A 135 3.92 -1.99 15.04
N MET A 136 2.68 -1.75 15.46
CA MET A 136 2.20 -0.40 15.76
C MET A 136 3.07 0.31 16.81
N GLY A 137 3.44 1.55 16.53
CA GLY A 137 4.39 2.34 17.34
C GLY A 137 5.87 2.04 17.09
N LYS A 138 6.20 1.07 16.23
CA LYS A 138 7.59 0.67 15.91
C LYS A 138 7.98 0.88 14.44
N LEU A 139 7.01 1.22 13.58
CA LEU A 139 7.24 1.44 12.16
C LEU A 139 7.87 2.81 11.90
N ALA A 140 8.73 2.88 10.88
CA ALA A 140 9.21 4.12 10.30
C ALA A 140 8.34 4.49 9.09
N LEU A 141 7.99 5.77 8.94
CA LEU A 141 7.34 6.25 7.72
C LEU A 141 8.42 6.43 6.64
N VAL A 142 8.20 5.78 5.49
CA VAL A 142 9.07 5.88 4.31
C VAL A 142 8.28 6.54 3.20
N ALA A 143 8.94 7.46 2.48
CA ALA A 143 8.40 8.10 1.30
C ALA A 143 9.46 8.04 0.19
N SER A 144 9.10 7.50 -0.96
CA SER A 144 10.03 7.28 -2.07
C SER A 144 9.31 7.42 -3.40
N ILE A 145 10.07 7.81 -4.42
CA ILE A 145 9.65 7.76 -5.81
C ILE A 145 10.69 6.97 -6.59
N TRP A 146 10.25 6.04 -7.43
CA TRP A 146 11.14 5.14 -8.15
C TRP A 146 10.45 4.60 -9.42
N SER A 147 11.24 3.95 -10.26
CA SER A 147 10.77 3.22 -11.44
C SER A 147 11.54 1.91 -11.60
N ALA A 148 10.92 0.92 -12.23
CA ALA A 148 11.59 -0.25 -12.76
C ALA A 148 11.35 -0.37 -14.26
N ALA A 149 12.10 -1.25 -14.92
CA ALA A 149 11.85 -1.60 -16.32
C ALA A 149 10.43 -2.13 -16.55
N ASP A 150 9.82 -2.72 -15.52
CA ASP A 150 8.44 -3.20 -15.55
C ASP A 150 7.68 -2.77 -14.28
N MET A 151 6.71 -1.87 -14.45
CA MET A 151 5.72 -1.48 -13.45
C MET A 151 4.31 -2.01 -13.80
N SER A 152 4.21 -2.95 -14.76
CA SER A 152 2.93 -3.45 -15.24
C SER A 152 2.15 -4.22 -14.20
N TRP A 153 2.77 -4.69 -13.11
CA TRP A 153 2.09 -5.25 -11.95
C TRP A 153 1.24 -4.22 -11.21
N LEU A 154 1.63 -2.94 -11.25
CA LEU A 154 0.88 -1.82 -10.68
C LEU A 154 -0.11 -1.26 -11.70
N ASP A 155 0.38 -0.83 -12.86
CA ASP A 155 -0.37 0.06 -13.76
C ASP A 155 -0.76 -0.54 -15.12
N GLY A 156 -0.41 -1.80 -15.37
CA GLY A 156 -0.72 -2.48 -16.63
C GLY A 156 -0.14 -1.83 -17.88
N ARG A 157 1.00 -1.13 -17.75
CA ARG A 157 1.73 -0.37 -18.78
C ARG A 157 1.17 1.03 -19.00
N CYS A 158 1.45 1.91 -18.06
CA CYS A 158 1.20 3.34 -18.22
C CYS A 158 2.15 3.99 -19.23
N HIS A 159 1.64 4.37 -20.40
CA HIS A 159 2.43 5.06 -21.44
C HIS A 159 2.70 6.55 -21.16
N GLU A 160 2.03 7.13 -20.17
CA GLU A 160 2.14 8.54 -19.79
C GLU A 160 2.91 8.73 -18.47
N CYS A 161 3.46 7.66 -17.89
CA CYS A 161 4.17 7.69 -16.62
C CYS A 161 5.66 7.89 -16.88
N ASP A 162 6.11 9.14 -16.79
CA ASP A 162 7.53 9.52 -16.88
C ASP A 162 8.06 9.88 -15.50
N LEU A 163 9.09 9.16 -15.02
CA LEU A 163 9.70 9.41 -13.73
C LEU A 163 10.53 10.70 -13.71
N ASN A 164 11.14 11.10 -14.83
CA ASN A 164 12.07 12.23 -14.86
C ASN A 164 11.37 13.56 -14.54
N ASP A 165 10.10 13.67 -14.94
CA ASP A 165 9.25 14.82 -14.66
C ASP A 165 8.31 14.60 -13.47
N ALA A 166 8.38 13.43 -12.82
CA ALA A 166 7.50 13.09 -11.72
C ALA A 166 7.96 13.75 -10.42
N SER A 167 6.99 14.25 -9.67
CA SER A 167 7.16 14.65 -8.28
C SER A 167 5.90 14.28 -7.51
N PHE A 168 6.05 14.09 -6.21
CA PHE A 168 4.91 13.95 -5.31
C PHE A 168 5.13 14.83 -4.08
N THR A 169 4.04 15.27 -3.47
CA THR A 169 4.07 16.10 -2.26
C THR A 169 3.21 15.46 -1.19
N ILE A 170 3.80 15.22 -0.03
CA ILE A 170 3.07 14.89 1.19
C ILE A 170 2.93 16.17 2.01
N SER A 171 1.71 16.46 2.44
CA SER A 171 1.41 17.62 3.29
C SER A 171 0.40 17.23 4.36
N ASN A 172 0.30 18.03 5.42
CA ASN A 172 -0.66 17.82 6.52
C ASN A 172 -0.56 16.44 7.18
N LEU A 173 0.66 15.89 7.27
CA LEU A 173 0.90 14.61 7.92
C LEU A 173 0.58 14.72 9.41
N VAL A 174 -0.32 13.85 9.88
CA VAL A 174 -0.74 13.78 11.27
C VAL A 174 -0.81 12.32 11.68
N VAL A 175 -0.12 11.97 12.77
CA VAL A 175 -0.22 10.67 13.43
C VAL A 175 -0.84 10.90 14.81
N LYS A 176 -1.90 10.15 15.12
CA LYS A 176 -2.63 10.26 16.38
C LYS A 176 -2.97 8.86 16.88
N GLU A 177 -2.84 8.66 18.18
CA GLU A 177 -3.49 7.53 18.84
C GLU A 177 -5.00 7.78 18.87
N ARG A 178 -5.77 6.72 18.61
CA ARG A 178 -7.22 6.79 18.76
C ARG A 178 -7.51 6.69 20.25
N THR A 179 -7.71 7.82 20.92
CA THR A 179 -8.29 7.84 22.27
C THR A 179 -9.67 7.20 22.19
N THR A 180 -9.84 6.09 22.93
CA THR A 180 -11.10 5.36 23.12
C THR A 180 -12.15 6.23 23.80
#